data_AF-A0A1F9KQC1-F1
#
_entry.id   AF-A0A1F9KQC1-F1
#
_cell.length_a   1.000
_cell.length_b   1.000
_cell.length_c   1.000
_cell.angle_alpha   90.00
_cell.angle_beta   90.00
_cell.angle_gamma   90.00
#
_symmetry.space_group_name_H-M   'P 1'
#
loop_
_entity.id
_entity.type
_entity.pdbx_description
1 polymer ?
#
loop_
_entity_poly.entity_id
_entity_poly.type
_entity_poly.pdbx_seq_one_letter_code
_entity_poly.pdbx_strand_id
1 'polypeptide(L)'
;MVAPVLHSGESETWAPGGATFVTHGPWVGSLLFTGLRGQSLYRLVLDPKEPRKVVSFERLFVRQFGRLRDVAEGPDGAIYLLTSNRDGRGRPGPDDDRVLRISFK
;
A
#
# COMPACT_ATOMS: atom_id res chain seq x y z
N MET A 1 24.15 -7.96 -11.43
CA MET A 1 22.84 -7.79 -10.73
C MET A 1 22.41 -6.35 -10.83
N VAL A 2 21.09 -6.10 -10.91
CA VAL A 2 20.53 -4.75 -10.96
C VAL A 2 19.99 -4.40 -9.56
N ALA A 3 20.42 -3.26 -9.00
CA ALA A 3 19.95 -2.82 -7.69
C ALA A 3 18.42 -2.54 -7.70
N PRO A 4 17.71 -2.81 -6.60
CA PRO A 4 16.30 -2.47 -6.48
C PRO A 4 16.12 -0.95 -6.56
N VAL A 5 14.97 -0.52 -7.10
CA VAL A 5 14.59 0.92 -7.14
C VAL A 5 14.34 1.45 -5.73
N LEU A 6 13.76 0.61 -4.86
CA LEU A 6 13.47 0.94 -3.48
C LEU A 6 13.40 -0.34 -2.64
N HIS A 7 13.84 -0.29 -1.38
CA HIS A 7 13.74 -1.40 -0.42
C HIS A 7 13.57 -0.88 1.02
N SER A 8 13.11 -1.73 1.93
CA SER A 8 12.79 -1.34 3.33
C SER A 8 13.99 -1.08 4.23
N GLY A 9 15.22 -1.16 3.71
CA GLY A 9 16.43 -1.13 4.51
C GLY A 9 16.51 -2.28 5.53
N GLU A 10 17.36 -2.10 6.54
CA GLU A 10 17.63 -3.09 7.59
C GLU A 10 16.82 -2.84 8.88
N SER A 11 16.40 -1.59 9.10
CA SER A 11 15.74 -1.15 10.33
C SER A 11 14.24 -1.39 10.35
N GLU A 12 13.64 -1.62 9.19
CA GLU A 12 12.20 -1.83 9.06
C GLU A 12 11.88 -3.01 8.15
N THR A 13 10.76 -3.66 8.44
CA THR A 13 10.16 -4.66 7.56
C THR A 13 8.80 -4.16 7.09
N TRP A 14 8.66 -3.89 5.79
CA TRP A 14 7.36 -3.57 5.20
C TRP A 14 6.46 -4.82 5.12
N ALA A 15 7.07 -5.96 4.74
CA ALA A 15 6.40 -7.20 4.35
C ALA A 15 5.26 -6.90 3.35
N PRO A 16 5.62 -6.55 2.09
CA PRO A 16 4.64 -6.17 1.08
C PRO A 16 3.60 -7.26 0.83
N GLY A 17 2.33 -6.85 0.70
CA GLY A 17 1.24 -7.68 0.19
C GLY A 17 0.97 -7.39 -1.28
N GLY A 18 -0.31 -7.22 -1.61
CA GLY A 18 -0.76 -6.79 -2.93
C GLY A 18 -0.35 -5.36 -3.27
N ALA A 19 -0.34 -5.08 -4.57
CA ALA A 19 0.05 -3.81 -5.16
C ALA A 19 -0.77 -3.53 -6.43
N THR A 20 -1.01 -2.25 -6.72
CA THR A 20 -1.71 -1.81 -7.93
C THR A 20 -1.23 -0.44 -8.40
N PHE A 21 -1.29 -0.19 -9.71
CA PHE A 21 -1.13 1.16 -10.25
C PHE A 21 -2.48 1.86 -10.29
N VAL A 22 -2.49 3.14 -9.89
CA VAL A 22 -3.71 3.96 -9.89
C VAL A 22 -3.92 4.59 -11.27
N THR A 23 -5.13 4.46 -11.80
CA THR A 23 -5.50 4.99 -13.12
C THR A 23 -6.56 6.09 -13.08
N HIS A 24 -7.16 6.35 -11.91
CA HIS A 24 -8.16 7.41 -11.71
C HIS A 24 -7.84 8.34 -10.53
N GLY A 25 -8.42 9.55 -10.58
CA GLY A 25 -8.39 10.49 -9.45
C GLY A 25 -7.03 11.15 -9.18
N PRO A 26 -6.82 11.68 -7.97
CA PRO A 26 -5.64 12.51 -7.65
C PRO A 26 -4.33 11.71 -7.53
N TRP A 27 -4.40 10.38 -7.52
CA TRP A 27 -3.24 9.51 -7.36
C TRP A 27 -2.80 8.82 -8.66
N VAL A 28 -3.36 9.18 -9.81
CA VAL A 28 -2.98 8.65 -11.13
C VAL A 28 -1.46 8.55 -11.31
N GLY A 29 -1.00 7.40 -11.80
CA GLY A 29 0.42 7.12 -12.04
C GLY A 29 1.20 6.71 -10.79
N SER A 30 0.57 6.69 -9.61
CA SER A 30 1.19 6.15 -8.40
C SER A 30 1.10 4.62 -8.39
N LEU A 31 2.17 3.96 -7.92
CA LEU A 31 2.13 2.58 -7.46
C LEU A 31 1.72 2.58 -5.98
N LEU A 32 0.67 1.82 -5.66
CA LEU A 32 0.29 1.53 -4.28
C LEU A 32 0.71 0.11 -3.93
N PHE A 33 1.20 -0.11 -2.72
CA PHE A 33 1.36 -1.46 -2.18
C PHE A 33 1.10 -1.51 -0.67
N THR A 34 0.61 -2.65 -0.20
CA THR A 34 0.24 -2.84 1.20
C THR A 34 1.41 -3.35 2.04
N GLY A 35 1.43 -2.99 3.32
CA GLY A 35 2.37 -3.51 4.31
C GLY A 35 1.70 -4.38 5.37
N LEU A 36 2.10 -5.64 5.44
CA LEU A 36 1.64 -6.55 6.49
C LEU A 36 2.31 -6.25 7.82
N ARG A 37 3.65 -6.29 7.86
CA ARG A 37 4.43 -5.96 9.08
C ARG A 37 4.59 -4.46 9.24
N GLY A 38 4.68 -3.74 8.12
CA GLY A 38 4.73 -2.27 8.10
C GLY A 38 3.42 -1.60 8.51
N GLN A 39 2.28 -2.33 8.48
CA GLN A 39 0.95 -1.86 8.87
C GLN A 39 0.61 -0.50 8.24
N SER A 40 0.86 -0.36 6.95
CA SER A 40 0.73 0.91 6.22
C SER A 40 0.34 0.63 4.77
N LEU A 41 -0.35 1.56 4.13
CA LEU A 41 -0.40 1.63 2.68
C LEU A 41 0.78 2.49 2.23
N TYR A 42 1.56 2.00 1.27
CA TYR A 42 2.67 2.75 0.71
C TYR A 42 2.26 3.30 -0.65
N ARG A 43 2.59 4.56 -0.91
CA ARG A 43 2.38 5.21 -2.21
C ARG A 43 3.73 5.63 -2.78
N LEU A 44 4.01 5.18 -3.98
CA LEU A 44 5.24 5.42 -4.71
C LEU A 44 4.94 6.14 -6.01
N VAL A 45 5.65 7.23 -6.30
CA VAL A 45 5.61 7.92 -7.59
C VAL A 45 6.95 7.77 -8.27
N LEU A 46 6.95 7.20 -9.47
CA LEU A 46 8.13 7.03 -10.31
C LEU A 46 8.22 8.16 -11.34
N ASP A 47 9.43 8.51 -11.76
CA ASP A 47 9.63 9.50 -12.81
C ASP A 47 9.18 8.90 -14.15
N PRO A 48 8.23 9.53 -14.89
CA PRO A 48 7.72 8.98 -16.13
C PRO A 48 8.77 8.94 -17.25
N LYS A 49 9.83 9.75 -17.16
CA LYS A 49 10.95 9.76 -18.12
C LYS A 49 12.08 8.84 -17.68
N GLU A 50 12.17 8.53 -16.39
CA GLU A 50 13.18 7.64 -15.81
C GLU A 50 12.55 6.69 -14.78
N PRO A 51 11.92 5.58 -15.19
CA PRO A 51 11.13 4.70 -14.30
C PRO A 51 11.91 4.05 -13.14
N ARG A 52 13.24 4.20 -13.11
CA ARG A 52 14.11 3.74 -12.02
C ARG A 52 14.34 4.81 -10.94
N LYS A 53 13.81 6.01 -11.12
CA LYS A 53 13.93 7.12 -10.18
C LYS A 53 12.62 7.30 -9.42
N VAL A 54 12.72 7.28 -8.10
CA VAL A 54 11.60 7.59 -7.20
C VAL A 54 11.49 9.10 -7.03
N VAL A 55 10.32 9.65 -7.32
CA VAL A 55 10.03 11.09 -7.17
C VAL A 55 9.39 11.39 -5.82
N SER A 56 8.55 10.47 -5.33
CA SER A 56 7.92 10.56 -4.01
C SER A 56 7.65 9.17 -3.43
N PHE A 57 7.76 9.05 -2.11
CA PHE A 57 7.44 7.85 -1.36
C PHE A 57 6.77 8.22 -0.05
N GLU A 58 5.52 7.78 0.13
CA GLU A 58 4.68 8.14 1.26
C GLU A 58 4.19 6.89 2.01
N ARG A 59 4.05 7.02 3.33
CA ARG A 59 3.41 6.02 4.19
C ARG A 59 2.08 6.57 4.67
N LEU A 60 1.01 5.90 4.28
CA LEU A 60 -0.36 6.28 4.57
C LEU A 60 -0.96 5.32 5.60
N PHE A 61 -1.87 5.84 6.43
CA PHE A 61 -2.63 5.08 7.43
C PHE A 61 -1.78 4.25 8.41
N VAL A 62 -0.60 4.76 8.77
CA VAL A 62 0.38 4.06 9.60
C VAL A 62 -0.27 3.55 10.90
N ARG A 63 -0.31 2.22 11.04
CA ARG A 63 -0.88 1.47 12.18
C ARG A 63 -2.36 1.73 12.48
N GLN A 64 -3.09 2.41 11.59
CA GLN A 64 -4.50 2.74 11.83
C GLN A 64 -5.43 1.53 11.67
N PHE A 65 -5.12 0.64 10.72
CA PHE A 65 -5.94 -0.53 10.38
C PHE A 65 -5.23 -1.87 10.64
N GLY A 66 -4.00 -1.82 11.16
CA GLY A 66 -3.16 -3.00 11.33
C GLY A 66 -2.56 -3.49 10.01
N ARG A 67 -2.55 -4.81 9.83
CA ARG A 67 -1.91 -5.51 8.71
C ARG A 67 -2.77 -5.33 7.46
N LEU A 68 -2.20 -4.80 6.38
CA LEU A 68 -2.87 -4.69 5.09
C LEU A 68 -2.33 -5.75 4.14
N ARG A 69 -3.21 -6.49 3.46
CA ARG A 69 -2.86 -7.63 2.61
C ARG A 69 -3.00 -7.35 1.12
N ASP A 70 -4.02 -6.61 0.72
CA ASP A 70 -4.25 -6.35 -0.70
C ASP A 70 -4.78 -4.95 -0.94
N VAL A 71 -4.54 -4.44 -2.15
CA VAL A 71 -5.01 -3.15 -2.64
C VAL A 71 -5.47 -3.27 -4.08
N ALA A 72 -6.66 -2.76 -4.38
CA ALA A 72 -7.20 -2.71 -5.73
C ALA A 72 -7.86 -1.36 -6.00
N GLU A 73 -7.79 -0.91 -7.25
CA GLU A 73 -8.62 0.19 -7.74
C GLU A 73 -9.93 -0.40 -8.25
N GLY A 74 -11.06 0.09 -7.74
CA GLY A 74 -12.38 -0.32 -8.18
C GLY A 74 -12.80 0.36 -9.49
N PRO A 75 -13.85 -0.14 -10.17
CA PRO A 75 -14.38 0.48 -11.39
C PRO A 75 -14.96 1.88 -11.16
N ASP A 76 -15.23 2.26 -9.91
CA ASP A 76 -15.66 3.59 -9.49
C ASP A 76 -14.48 4.55 -9.24
N GLY A 77 -13.24 4.11 -9.47
CA GLY A 77 -12.01 4.88 -9.22
C GLY A 77 -11.64 5.01 -7.74
N ALA A 78 -12.36 4.33 -6.83
CA ALA A 78 -11.99 4.29 -5.42
C ALA A 78 -10.88 3.24 -5.18
N ILE A 79 -10.08 3.45 -4.13
CA ILE A 79 -9.07 2.49 -3.72
C ILE A 79 -9.61 1.62 -2.60
N TYR A 80 -9.55 0.31 -2.77
CA TYR A 80 -10.00 -0.68 -1.81
C TYR A 80 -8.80 -1.36 -1.15
N LEU A 81 -8.84 -1.52 0.17
CA LEU A 81 -7.82 -2.22 0.95
C LEU A 81 -8.42 -3.39 1.71
N LEU A 82 -7.68 -4.50 1.80
CA LEU A 82 -8.04 -5.64 2.64
C LEU A 82 -7.15 -5.70 3.89
N THR A 83 -7.74 -5.73 5.09
CA THR A 83 -6.99 -6.02 6.32
C THR A 83 -6.72 -7.52 6.48
N SER A 84 -5.71 -7.88 7.25
CA SER A 84 -5.27 -9.27 7.48
C SER A 84 -4.78 -9.48 8.91
N ASN A 85 -5.55 -8.96 9.87
CA ASN A 85 -5.26 -8.99 11.30
C ASN A 85 -5.56 -10.36 11.92
N ARG A 86 -6.42 -11.19 11.31
CA ARG A 86 -6.73 -12.56 11.78
C ARG A 86 -5.81 -13.64 11.22
N ASP A 87 -4.74 -13.28 10.51
CA ASP A 87 -3.81 -14.23 9.87
C ASP A 87 -2.80 -14.91 10.82
N GLY A 88 -3.04 -14.86 12.13
CA GLY A 88 -2.17 -15.40 13.17
C GLY A 88 -0.96 -14.52 13.52
N ARG A 89 -0.73 -13.39 12.82
CA ARG A 89 0.38 -12.45 13.10
C ARG A 89 -0.08 -11.05 13.52
N GLY A 90 -1.39 -10.83 13.59
CA GLY A 90 -2.01 -9.56 13.97
C GLY A 90 -2.56 -9.53 15.40
N ARG A 91 -3.19 -8.41 15.73
CA ARG A 91 -4.00 -8.23 16.95
C ARG A 91 -5.41 -7.80 16.50
N PRO A 92 -6.29 -8.77 16.18
CA PRO A 92 -7.56 -8.46 15.53
C PRO A 92 -8.53 -7.75 16.48
N GLY A 93 -9.23 -6.74 15.96
CA GLY A 93 -10.43 -6.21 16.58
C GLY A 93 -11.65 -7.12 16.37
N PRO A 94 -12.77 -6.83 17.04
CA PRO A 94 -14.02 -7.60 16.89
C PRO A 94 -14.52 -7.60 15.44
N ASP A 95 -14.33 -6.50 14.72
CA ASP A 95 -14.84 -6.31 13.36
C ASP A 95 -13.82 -6.66 12.26
N ASP A 96 -12.61 -7.10 12.61
CA ASP A 96 -11.64 -7.54 11.61
C ASP A 96 -12.01 -8.92 11.04
N ASP A 97 -11.64 -9.28 9.82
CA ASP A 97 -10.98 -8.44 8.81
C ASP A 97 -11.98 -7.64 7.97
N ARG A 98 -11.53 -6.52 7.39
CA ARG A 98 -12.37 -5.53 6.72
C ARG A 98 -11.87 -5.24 5.31
N VAL A 99 -12.84 -4.91 4.44
CA VAL A 99 -12.57 -4.21 3.18
C VAL A 99 -12.82 -2.72 3.42
N LEU A 100 -11.77 -1.92 3.27
CA LEU A 100 -11.80 -0.47 3.46
C LEU A 100 -11.88 0.19 2.09
N ARG A 101 -12.68 1.27 1.96
CA ARG A 101 -12.77 2.07 0.74
C ARG A 101 -12.21 3.47 1.01
N ILE A 102 -11.26 3.89 0.19
CA ILE A 102 -10.72 5.25 0.16
C ILE A 102 -11.37 5.98 -1.01
N SER A 103 -12.12 7.02 -0.70
CA SER A 103 -12.72 7.91 -1.69
C SER A 103 -12.11 9.30 -1.59
N PHE A 104 -11.87 9.91 -2.74
CA PHE A 104 -11.46 11.30 -2.84
C PHE A 104 -12.72 12.17 -2.91
N LYS A 105 -12.75 13.28 -2.16
CA LYS A 105 -13.79 14.30 -2.27
C LYS A 105 -13.42 15.29 -3.37
#